data_AF-A0A2T2X0F6-F1
#
_entry.id   AF-A0A2T2X0F6-F1
#
_cell.length_a   1.000
_cell.length_b   1.000
_cell.length_c   1.000
_cell.angle_alpha   90.00
_cell.angle_beta   90.00
_cell.angle_gamma   90.00
#
_symmetry.space_group_name_H-M   'P 1'
#
loop_
_entity.id
_entity.type
_entity.pdbx_description
1 polymer ?
#
loop_
_entity_poly.entity_id
_entity_poly.type
_entity_poly.pdbx_seq_one_letter_code
_entity_poly.pdbx_strand_id
1 'polypeptide(L)'
;MRHKRSKRLISILGVAISILLPIVVLEVWTSHVTSGVMVARFIAEFILAVLAVQVGIVLWKPRSSKMIIEDVLIATASGIGAFIAAKLSLAQGGAPVDPGLLALLTAYILWLWPHPHRRL
;
A
#
# COMPACT_ATOMS: atom_id res chain seq x y z
N MET A 1 30.65 -13.83 13.98
CA MET A 1 29.22 -14.07 14.32
C MET A 1 28.36 -12.80 14.47
N ARG A 2 28.89 -11.63 14.89
CA ARG A 2 28.12 -10.36 15.02
C ARG A 2 27.38 -9.91 13.74
N HIS A 3 27.97 -10.13 12.56
CA HIS A 3 27.40 -9.65 11.29
C HIS A 3 26.08 -10.32 10.87
N LYS A 4 25.83 -11.58 11.29
CA LYS A 4 24.58 -12.31 10.99
C LYS A 4 23.40 -11.86 11.86
N ARG A 5 23.65 -11.45 13.11
CA ARG A 5 22.59 -10.94 14.01
C ARG A 5 22.06 -9.59 13.56
N SER A 6 22.93 -8.70 13.08
CA SER A 6 22.55 -7.39 12.54
C SER A 6 21.62 -7.52 11.33
N LYS A 7 21.90 -8.41 10.37
CA LYS A 7 21.03 -8.64 9.20
C LYS A 7 19.64 -9.17 9.58
N ARG A 8 19.54 -10.05 10.59
CA ARG A 8 18.23 -10.54 11.09
C ARG A 8 17.42 -9.43 11.74
N LEU A 9 18.04 -8.57 12.53
CA LEU A 9 17.37 -7.43 13.17
C LEU A 9 16.81 -6.47 12.12
N ILE A 10 17.61 -6.12 11.11
CA ILE A 10 17.18 -5.24 10.00
C ILE A 10 15.99 -5.86 9.24
N SER A 11 16.03 -7.17 8.97
CA SER A 11 14.95 -7.88 8.32
C SER A 11 13.64 -7.85 9.13
N ILE A 12 13.70 -8.11 10.44
CA ILE A 12 12.52 -8.08 11.32
C ILE A 12 11.93 -6.67 11.36
N LEU A 13 12.80 -5.67 11.47
CA LEU A 13 12.42 -4.27 11.55
C LEU A 13 11.80 -3.79 10.23
N GLY A 14 12.33 -4.22 9.07
CA GLY A 14 11.73 -3.96 7.76
C GLY A 14 10.33 -4.56 7.61
N VAL A 15 10.12 -5.79 8.09
CA VAL A 15 8.78 -6.41 8.12
C VAL A 15 7.83 -5.64 9.03
N ALA A 16 8.27 -5.28 10.24
CA ALA A 16 7.46 -4.50 11.17
C ALA A 16 7.06 -3.13 10.60
N ILE A 17 7.99 -2.42 9.95
CA ILE A 17 7.71 -1.16 9.26
C ILE A 17 6.71 -1.39 8.11
N SER A 18 6.87 -2.45 7.32
CA SER A 18 5.96 -2.75 6.20
C SER A 18 4.52 -2.96 6.67
N ILE A 19 4.34 -3.46 7.89
CA ILE A 19 3.02 -3.69 8.49
C ILE A 19 2.48 -2.39 9.11
N LEU A 20 3.26 -1.73 9.97
CA LEU A 20 2.78 -0.62 10.80
C LEU A 20 2.72 0.71 10.06
N LEU A 21 3.70 1.01 9.22
CA LEU A 21 3.80 2.30 8.53
C LEU A 21 2.57 2.63 7.66
N PRO A 22 2.03 1.73 6.81
CA PRO A 22 0.84 2.06 6.02
C PRO A 22 -0.38 2.37 6.89
N ILE A 23 -0.53 1.73 8.05
CA ILE A 23 -1.63 2.01 8.98
C ILE A 23 -1.50 3.44 9.50
N VAL A 24 -0.33 3.79 10.03
CA VAL A 24 -0.05 5.13 10.55
C VAL A 24 -0.20 6.21 9.47
N VAL A 25 0.30 5.94 8.26
CA VAL A 25 0.20 6.89 7.13
C VAL A 25 -1.26 7.12 6.74
N LEU A 26 -2.08 6.07 6.66
CA LEU A 26 -3.50 6.20 6.33
C LEU A 26 -4.28 6.90 7.45
N GLU A 27 -3.99 6.59 8.71
CA GLU A 27 -4.63 7.26 9.85
C GLU A 27 -4.31 8.76 9.88
N VAL A 28 -3.04 9.13 9.73
CA VAL A 28 -2.62 10.54 9.66
C VAL A 28 -3.18 11.23 8.42
N TRP A 29 -3.21 10.56 7.27
CA TRP A 29 -3.77 11.11 6.04
C TRP A 29 -5.26 11.41 6.19
N THR A 30 -6.03 10.44 6.67
CA THR A 30 -7.48 10.58 6.83
C THR A 30 -7.86 11.62 7.88
N SER A 31 -7.03 11.83 8.91
CA SER A 31 -7.26 12.87 9.92
C SER A 31 -7.04 14.29 9.38
N HIS A 32 -6.19 14.46 8.35
CA HIS A 32 -5.86 15.77 7.77
C HIS A 32 -6.65 16.10 6.49
N VAL A 33 -7.09 15.08 5.75
CA VAL A 33 -7.75 15.28 4.45
C VAL A 33 -9.26 15.04 4.57
N THR A 34 -9.97 16.11 4.94
CA THR A 34 -11.43 16.11 5.10
C THR A 34 -12.19 16.66 3.88
N SER A 35 -11.55 17.40 2.98
CA SER A 35 -12.24 18.18 1.93
C SER A 35 -11.63 18.07 0.51
N GLY A 36 -11.24 16.87 0.10
CA GLY A 36 -10.72 16.60 -1.27
C GLY A 36 -11.76 16.02 -2.24
N VAL A 37 -11.49 16.12 -3.55
CA VAL A 37 -12.25 15.38 -4.58
C VAL A 37 -12.20 13.89 -4.24
N MET A 38 -13.35 13.24 -4.02
CA MET A 38 -13.43 11.86 -3.50
C MET A 38 -12.57 10.87 -4.31
N VAL A 39 -12.52 10.99 -5.64
CA VAL A 39 -11.68 10.14 -6.50
C VAL A 39 -10.19 10.30 -6.17
N ALA A 40 -9.72 11.54 -6.08
CA ALA A 40 -8.32 11.82 -5.81
C ALA A 40 -7.92 11.31 -4.42
N ARG A 41 -8.84 11.39 -3.44
CA ARG A 41 -8.63 10.82 -2.11
C ARG A 41 -8.50 9.30 -2.17
N PHE A 42 -9.39 8.60 -2.87
CA PHE A 42 -9.31 7.14 -3.05
C PHE A 42 -7.97 6.75 -3.68
N ILE A 43 -7.58 7.40 -4.78
CA ILE A 43 -6.31 7.09 -5.46
C ILE A 43 -5.11 7.36 -4.54
N ALA A 44 -5.11 8.49 -3.84
CA ALA A 44 -4.03 8.86 -2.93
C ALA A 44 -3.87 7.85 -1.79
N GLU A 45 -4.95 7.39 -1.16
CA GLU A 45 -4.90 6.39 -0.08
C GLU A 45 -4.24 5.08 -0.55
N PHE A 46 -4.59 4.61 -1.75
CA PHE A 46 -3.98 3.41 -2.34
C PHE A 46 -2.48 3.60 -2.62
N ILE A 47 -2.10 4.73 -3.22
CA ILE A 47 -0.69 5.03 -3.50
C ILE A 47 0.12 5.16 -2.20
N LEU A 48 -0.40 5.90 -1.22
CA LEU A 48 0.26 6.12 0.07
C LEU A 48 0.46 4.81 0.83
N ALA A 49 -0.56 3.95 0.89
CA ALA A 49 -0.47 2.64 1.52
C ALA A 49 0.62 1.79 0.87
N VAL A 50 0.65 1.73 -0.47
CA VAL A 50 1.69 0.98 -1.18
C VAL A 50 3.07 1.56 -0.93
N LEU A 51 3.27 2.87 -1.06
CA LEU A 51 4.57 3.49 -0.83
C LEU A 51 5.07 3.25 0.61
N ALA A 52 4.19 3.35 1.60
CA ALA A 52 4.52 3.07 2.99
C ALA A 52 4.97 1.61 3.19
N VAL A 53 4.29 0.65 2.59
CA VAL A 53 4.72 -0.75 2.58
C VAL A 53 6.10 -0.89 1.92
N GLN A 54 6.37 -0.21 0.80
CA GLN A 54 7.66 -0.30 0.10
C GLN A 54 8.83 0.17 0.95
N VAL A 55 8.65 1.18 1.81
CA VAL A 55 9.71 1.66 2.72
C VAL A 55 10.23 0.52 3.61
N GLY A 56 9.32 -0.27 4.20
CA GLY A 56 9.72 -1.42 5.01
C GLY A 56 10.34 -2.54 4.18
N ILE A 57 9.86 -2.74 2.96
CA ILE A 57 10.38 -3.75 2.04
C ILE A 57 11.81 -3.47 1.62
N VAL A 58 12.14 -2.21 1.30
CA VAL A 58 13.50 -1.81 0.91
C VAL A 58 14.52 -2.12 2.02
N LEU A 59 14.10 -2.09 3.28
CA LEU A 59 14.93 -2.47 4.43
C LEU A 59 15.09 -3.99 4.57
N TRP A 60 14.10 -4.78 4.11
CA TRP A 60 14.10 -6.23 4.24
C TRP A 60 14.72 -6.95 3.05
N LYS A 61 14.29 -6.62 1.83
CA LYS A 61 14.67 -7.28 0.57
C LYS A 61 14.95 -6.24 -0.53
N PRO A 62 15.94 -6.48 -1.40
CA PRO A 62 16.16 -5.62 -2.55
C PRO A 62 14.94 -5.66 -3.47
N ARG A 63 14.37 -4.50 -3.77
CA ARG A 63 13.26 -4.34 -4.74
C ARG A 63 13.70 -3.34 -5.79
N SER A 64 13.53 -3.69 -7.07
CA SER A 64 13.93 -2.79 -8.16
C SER A 64 12.91 -1.65 -8.29
N SER A 65 13.36 -0.49 -8.75
CA SER A 65 12.47 0.66 -8.98
C SER A 65 11.35 0.35 -9.97
N LYS A 66 11.59 -0.55 -10.94
CA LYS A 66 10.57 -1.00 -11.91
C LYS A 66 9.40 -1.71 -11.21
N MET A 67 9.71 -2.59 -10.25
CA MET A 67 8.69 -3.30 -9.46
C MET A 67 7.87 -2.32 -8.62
N ILE A 68 8.52 -1.33 -8.01
CA ILE A 68 7.83 -0.30 -7.22
C ILE A 68 6.87 0.51 -8.11
N ILE A 69 7.30 0.87 -9.33
CA ILE A 69 6.45 1.57 -10.30
C ILE A 69 5.25 0.71 -10.70
N GLU A 70 5.46 -0.58 -10.99
CA GLU A 70 4.37 -1.52 -11.29
C GLU A 70 3.36 -1.59 -10.13
N ASP A 71 3.82 -1.73 -8.89
CA ASP A 71 2.94 -1.74 -7.71
C ASP A 71 2.13 -0.45 -7.58
N VAL A 72 2.74 0.71 -7.82
CA VAL A 72 2.06 2.02 -7.78
C VAL A 72 1.01 2.14 -8.89
N LEU A 73 1.32 1.66 -10.10
CA LEU A 73 0.36 1.65 -11.21
C LEU A 73 -0.83 0.74 -10.91
N ILE A 74 -0.58 -0.46 -10.39
CA ILE A 74 -1.64 -1.39 -9.98
C ILE A 74 -2.48 -0.76 -8.86
N ALA A 75 -1.86 -0.15 -7.85
CA ALA A 75 -2.55 0.53 -6.76
C ALA A 75 -3.46 1.66 -7.27
N THR A 76 -2.97 2.44 -8.23
CA THR A 76 -3.73 3.52 -8.87
C THR A 76 -4.96 2.96 -9.58
N ALA A 77 -4.79 1.91 -10.38
CA ALA A 77 -5.89 1.25 -11.08
C ALA A 77 -6.90 0.63 -10.08
N SER A 78 -6.42 -0.01 -9.01
CA SER A 78 -7.25 -0.53 -7.93
C SER A 78 -8.03 0.57 -7.21
N GLY A 79 -7.41 1.73 -6.96
CA GLY A 79 -8.08 2.89 -6.36
C GLY A 79 -9.22 3.42 -7.21
N ILE A 80 -9.04 3.50 -8.53
CA ILE A 80 -10.10 3.86 -9.48
C ILE A 80 -11.22 2.82 -9.46
N GLY A 81 -10.88 1.53 -9.52
CA GLY A 81 -11.85 0.43 -9.47
C GLY A 81 -12.65 0.42 -8.16
N ALA A 82 -11.98 0.61 -7.02
CA ALA A 82 -12.61 0.69 -5.70
C ALA A 82 -13.55 1.89 -5.59
N PHE A 83 -13.18 3.04 -6.16
CA PHE A 83 -14.06 4.21 -6.21
C PHE A 83 -15.34 3.91 -7.01
N ILE A 84 -15.22 3.29 -8.18
CA ILE A 84 -16.38 2.91 -9.01
C ILE A 84 -17.26 1.90 -8.27
N ALA A 85 -16.66 0.88 -7.66
CA ALA A 85 -17.37 -0.12 -6.87
C ALA A 85 -18.10 0.49 -5.68
N ALA A 86 -17.46 1.43 -4.96
CA ALA A 86 -18.08 2.15 -3.85
C ALA A 86 -19.29 2.98 -4.31
N LYS A 87 -19.20 3.67 -5.46
CA LYS A 87 -20.32 4.41 -6.04
C LYS A 87 -21.46 3.49 -6.48
N LEU A 88 -21.14 2.35 -7.08
CA LEU A 88 -22.14 1.37 -7.49
C LEU A 88 -22.86 0.74 -6.28
N SER A 89 -22.11 0.39 -5.22
CA SER A 89 -22.67 -0.12 -3.96
C SER A 89 -23.69 0.87 -3.38
N LEU A 90 -23.32 2.14 -3.26
CA LEU A 90 -24.22 3.19 -2.76
C LEU A 90 -25.45 3.38 -3.65
N ALA A 91 -25.28 3.33 -4.97
CA ALA A 91 -26.41 3.44 -5.91
C ALA A 91 -27.41 2.28 -5.80
N GLN A 92 -26.96 1.11 -5.32
CA GLN A 92 -27.79 -0.08 -5.10
C GLN A 92 -28.36 -0.16 -3.67
N GLY A 93 -28.17 0.88 -2.85
CA GLY A 93 -28.60 0.89 -1.45
C GLY A 93 -27.68 0.13 -0.50
N GLY A 94 -26.46 -0.20 -0.93
CA GLY A 94 -25.43 -0.83 -0.13
C GLY A 94 -24.76 0.13 0.87
N ALA A 95 -23.93 -0.44 1.74
CA ALA A 95 -23.18 0.30 2.76
C ALA A 95 -22.01 1.11 2.16
N PRO A 96 -21.61 2.23 2.81
CA PRO A 96 -20.40 2.95 2.44
C PRO A 96 -19.16 2.06 2.60
N VAL A 97 -18.25 2.17 1.64
CA VAL A 97 -16.99 1.42 1.62
C VAL A 97 -15.89 2.31 2.17
N ASP A 98 -15.10 1.80 3.12
CA ASP A 98 -13.91 2.49 3.63
C ASP A 98 -12.72 2.32 2.65
N PRO A 99 -12.30 3.39 1.97
CA PRO A 99 -11.18 3.34 1.04
C PRO A 99 -9.84 3.02 1.70
N GLY A 100 -9.64 3.41 2.97
CA GLY A 100 -8.38 3.20 3.68
C GLY A 100 -8.13 1.71 3.94
N LEU A 101 -9.17 0.99 4.34
CA LEU A 101 -9.10 -0.46 4.54
C LEU A 101 -8.80 -1.20 3.23
N LEU A 102 -9.46 -0.82 2.13
CA LEU A 102 -9.17 -1.41 0.82
C LEU A 102 -7.74 -1.11 0.34
N ALA A 103 -7.28 0.13 0.51
CA ALA A 103 -5.92 0.54 0.20
C ALA A 103 -4.89 -0.30 0.96
N LEU A 104 -5.12 -0.52 2.26
CA LEU A 104 -4.24 -1.32 3.11
C LEU A 104 -4.17 -2.78 2.63
N LEU A 105 -5.32 -3.39 2.34
CA LEU A 105 -5.38 -4.76 1.82
C LEU A 105 -4.67 -4.88 0.47
N THR A 106 -4.92 -3.94 -0.45
CA THR A 106 -4.22 -3.91 -1.75
C THR A 106 -2.71 -3.80 -1.56
N ALA A 107 -2.24 -2.95 -0.65
CA ALA A 107 -0.82 -2.80 -0.39
C ALA A 107 -0.17 -4.09 0.14
N TYR A 108 -0.85 -4.83 1.02
CA TYR A 108 -0.36 -6.13 1.49
C TYR A 108 -0.43 -7.23 0.43
N ILE A 109 -1.44 -7.22 -0.45
CA ILE A 109 -1.49 -8.14 -1.59
C ILE A 109 -0.30 -7.88 -2.53
N LEU A 110 -0.02 -6.62 -2.86
CA LEU A 110 1.10 -6.22 -3.72
C LEU A 110 2.47 -6.48 -3.08
N TRP A 111 2.54 -6.45 -1.74
CA TRP A 111 3.72 -6.89 -1.02
C TRP A 111 4.04 -8.36 -1.25
N LEU A 112 3.01 -9.21 -1.20
CA LEU A 112 3.10 -10.65 -1.41
C LEU A 112 3.17 -11.04 -2.89
N TRP A 113 2.88 -10.10 -3.80
CA TRP A 113 2.81 -10.37 -5.23
C TRP A 113 4.14 -10.85 -5.81
N PRO A 114 4.18 -12.02 -6.44
CA PRO A 114 5.40 -12.53 -7.06
C PRO A 114 5.70 -11.71 -8.32
N HIS A 115 6.70 -10.86 -8.23
CA HIS A 115 7.20 -10.17 -9.42
C HIS A 115 8.17 -11.10 -10.13
N PRO A 116 7.95 -11.43 -11.42
CA PRO A 116 8.83 -12.33 -12.15
C PRO A 116 10.25 -11.78 -12.10
N HIS A 117 11.15 -12.51 -11.41
CA HIS A 117 12.57 -12.25 -11.41
C HIS A 117 13.13 -12.60 -12.80
N ARG A 118 12.89 -11.75 -13.79
CA ARG A 118 13.75 -11.75 -14.96
C ARG A 118 15.13 -11.34 -14.47
N ARG A 119 16.00 -12.35 -14.38
CA ARG A 119 17.45 -12.23 -14.20
C ARG A 119 17.93 -11.02 -15.01
N LEU A 120 18.21 -9.92 -14.32
CA LEU A 120 18.97 -8.79 -14.85
C LEU A 120 20.36 -8.88 -14.25
#